data_AF-A0A9Q0NSY5-F1
#
_entry.id   AF-A0A9Q0NSY5-F1
#
_cell.length_a   1.000
_cell.length_b   1.000
_cell.length_c   1.000
_cell.angle_alpha   90.00
_cell.angle_beta   90.00
_cell.angle_gamma   90.00
#
_symmetry.space_group_name_H-M   'P 1'
#
loop_
_entity.id
_entity.type
_entity.pdbx_description
1 polymer ?
#
loop_
_entity_poly.entity_id
_entity_poly.type
_entity_poly.pdbx_seq_one_letter_code
_entity_poly.pdbx_strand_id
1 'polypeptide(L)'
;MLGTGLAVFSGHFSMALLILGLCLGYELLFYPRYHLDQSSLLCRKPLLAKPMVMDAYQDHILVTYRPFDVHIFHARLLGELSPSSTPDLQLSTVRELSIMTAKSHPTAMRFIPEQLQRELASNNHISSSDSLDREPARCLILRTNGELSLLDLDDGREKELTDSVELFWVTCGQSGDKTSLIEEISWLDYGHRGMQVWYPSPGADPFMQEDFLQLDPELEFDREAYPLGLLPNAGVVVCASQRMSFSACTEFPCFEPSSQAQTILHCLLRHLLQRDKKEEALRLAQLSAEKPHFSHCLEWLLFTVFDAEISRQNANKNQISVPKHAGNCSLLEKTCDLIKNFPEYFDVVVSVARKTDGRHWADLFSAAGRSTELFEECFQRRWYRTAACYILVIAKLEGPAVSQYCALRLLQATLDESLYELAGELVRFLLRSGKEHDETPSDSADRLSPRFLGTSFKEQSAHVASVKNILESHASYLMSGKELSKLVAFVKGTQFDLVEYLQRERYGSARLENFASGLELIGAEGEHPKIL
;
A
#
# COMPACT_ATOMS: atom_id res chain seq x y z
N MET A 1 -21.22 15.13 33.73
CA MET A 1 -20.92 15.09 32.29
C MET A 1 -21.95 14.17 31.64
N LEU A 2 -23.00 14.73 31.03
CA LEU A 2 -23.99 13.99 30.25
C LEU A 2 -23.53 14.01 28.79
N GLY A 3 -23.57 12.85 28.12
CA GLY A 3 -22.87 12.55 26.88
C GLY A 3 -23.02 13.61 25.78
N THR A 4 -21.88 14.20 25.41
CA THR A 4 -21.73 15.14 24.30
C THR A 4 -21.24 14.38 23.08
N GLY A 5 -22.08 14.24 22.05
CA GLY A 5 -21.59 13.95 20.70
C GLY A 5 -21.01 15.24 20.12
N LEU A 6 -19.70 15.30 19.93
CA LEU A 6 -19.01 16.39 19.25
C LEU A 6 -18.85 16.01 17.77
N ALA A 7 -19.34 16.83 16.85
CA ALA A 7 -19.16 16.63 15.41
C ALA A 7 -18.51 17.89 14.80
N VAL A 8 -17.44 17.69 14.02
CA VAL A 8 -16.70 18.77 13.36
C VAL A 8 -17.32 19.03 11.98
N PHE A 9 -17.70 20.28 11.69
CA PHE A 9 -18.47 20.65 10.49
C PHE A 9 -17.65 21.54 9.52
N SER A 10 -18.02 21.47 8.23
CA SER A 10 -17.91 22.47 7.15
C SER A 10 -16.63 23.30 6.94
N GLY A 11 -15.50 22.99 7.57
CA GLY A 11 -14.27 23.77 7.48
C GLY A 11 -14.29 25.07 8.31
N HIS A 12 -15.46 25.61 8.64
CA HIS A 12 -15.66 26.91 9.30
C HIS A 12 -16.14 26.83 10.76
N PHE A 13 -17.01 25.87 11.13
CA PHE A 13 -17.65 25.79 12.45
C PHE A 13 -17.66 24.37 13.04
N SER A 14 -17.78 24.26 14.36
CA SER A 14 -17.94 23.01 15.09
C SER A 14 -19.34 22.94 15.72
N MET A 15 -19.95 21.75 15.74
CA MET A 15 -21.26 21.53 16.35
C MET A 15 -21.15 20.60 17.55
N ALA A 16 -21.86 20.94 18.62
CA ALA A 16 -22.01 20.05 19.77
C ALA A 16 -23.50 19.83 20.05
N LEU A 17 -23.88 18.57 20.27
CA LEU A 17 -25.19 18.25 20.81
C LEU A 17 -25.15 18.40 22.33
N LEU A 18 -26.00 19.28 22.86
CA LEU A 18 -26.19 19.41 24.30
C LEU A 18 -27.46 18.65 24.71
N ILE A 19 -27.28 17.73 25.66
CA ILE A 19 -28.38 17.07 26.37
C ILE A 19 -28.62 17.84 27.67
N LEU A 20 -29.66 18.65 27.69
CA LEU A 20 -30.18 19.19 28.94
C LEU A 20 -30.85 18.03 29.69
N GLY A 21 -30.70 17.94 31.02
CA GLY A 21 -31.06 16.74 31.79
C GLY A 21 -32.51 16.26 31.66
N LEU A 22 -32.87 15.16 32.34
CA LEU A 22 -34.11 14.33 32.26
C LEU A 22 -35.49 14.98 31.92
N CYS A 23 -35.66 16.30 31.96
CA CYS A 23 -36.89 17.03 31.60
C CYS A 23 -36.71 18.21 30.62
N LEU A 24 -35.48 18.55 30.20
CA LEU A 24 -35.20 19.67 29.30
C LEU A 24 -34.74 19.09 27.95
N GLY A 25 -35.27 19.61 26.84
CA GLY A 25 -35.12 19.02 25.51
C GLY A 25 -33.70 18.91 24.96
N TYR A 26 -33.59 18.53 23.69
CA TYR A 26 -32.32 18.39 22.98
C TYR A 26 -32.01 19.67 22.21
N GLU A 27 -30.78 20.16 22.25
CA GLU A 27 -30.38 21.38 21.53
C GLU A 27 -29.08 21.17 20.75
N LEU A 28 -29.04 21.71 19.52
CA LEU A 28 -27.80 21.85 18.75
C LEU A 28 -27.16 23.19 19.06
N LEU A 29 -25.88 23.14 19.41
CA LEU A 29 -25.06 24.29 19.70
C LEU A 29 -23.97 24.42 18.63
N PHE A 30 -23.80 25.64 18.12
CA PHE A 30 -22.85 25.96 17.06
C PHE A 30 -21.75 26.86 17.61
N TYR A 31 -20.51 26.47 17.36
CA TYR A 31 -19.30 27.16 17.82
C TYR A 31 -18.35 27.41 16.65
N PRO A 32 -17.51 28.45 16.68
CA PRO A 32 -16.41 28.60 15.75
C PRO A 32 -15.36 27.50 15.98
N ARG A 33 -14.66 27.09 14.91
CA ARG A 33 -13.68 25.98 15.00
C ARG A 33 -12.50 26.26 15.96
N TYR A 34 -12.16 27.54 16.14
CA TYR A 34 -11.01 27.97 16.96
C TYR A 34 -11.34 28.15 18.45
N HIS A 35 -12.61 28.19 18.86
CA HIS A 35 -13.03 28.39 20.25
C HIS A 35 -14.31 27.59 20.55
N LEU A 36 -14.22 26.62 21.46
CA LEU A 36 -15.32 25.75 21.89
C LEU A 36 -15.74 26.09 23.32
N ASP A 37 -16.11 27.34 23.57
CA ASP A 37 -16.55 27.82 24.88
C ASP A 37 -17.95 28.45 24.82
N GLN A 38 -18.62 28.56 25.97
CA GLN A 38 -19.97 29.10 26.02
C GLN A 38 -20.05 30.58 25.55
N SER A 39 -18.95 31.32 25.65
CA SER A 39 -18.85 32.72 25.20
C SER A 39 -18.81 32.88 23.69
N SER A 40 -18.35 31.86 22.96
CA SER A 40 -18.23 31.84 21.50
C SER A 40 -19.39 31.13 20.80
N LEU A 41 -20.47 30.84 21.54
CA LEU A 41 -21.66 30.24 20.98
C LEU A 41 -22.30 31.16 19.93
N LEU A 42 -22.48 30.62 18.73
CA LEU A 42 -23.02 31.35 17.58
C LEU A 42 -24.53 31.23 17.48
N CYS A 43 -25.04 30.01 17.67
CA CYS A 43 -26.46 29.72 17.51
C CYS A 43 -26.89 28.55 18.38
N ARG A 44 -28.15 28.58 18.84
CA ARG A 44 -28.85 27.46 19.48
C ARG A 44 -30.06 27.08 18.66
N LYS A 45 -30.19 25.79 18.35
CA LYS A 45 -31.38 25.24 17.70
C LYS A 45 -32.01 24.17 18.59
N PRO A 46 -33.21 24.40 19.15
CA PRO A 46 -33.94 23.35 19.84
C PRO A 46 -34.39 22.28 18.84
N LEU A 47 -34.21 21.02 19.21
CA LEU A 47 -34.63 19.86 18.45
C LEU A 47 -36.01 19.37 18.92
N LEU A 48 -36.73 18.71 18.01
CA LEU A 48 -38.08 18.21 18.27
C LEU A 48 -38.10 17.05 19.27
N ALA A 49 -37.09 16.19 19.20
CA ALA A 49 -36.96 15.00 20.03
C ALA A 49 -35.49 14.58 20.13
N LYS A 50 -35.23 13.42 20.75
CA LYS A 50 -33.91 12.81 20.78
C LYS A 50 -33.48 12.48 19.34
N PRO A 51 -32.38 13.06 18.82
CA PRO A 51 -31.89 12.70 17.51
C PRO A 51 -31.39 11.25 17.51
N MET A 52 -31.68 10.52 16.43
CA MET A 52 -31.23 9.14 16.21
C MET A 52 -29.87 9.13 15.54
N VAL A 53 -29.76 9.84 14.41
CA VAL A 53 -28.56 9.97 13.60
C VAL A 53 -28.43 11.43 13.16
N MET A 54 -27.19 11.92 13.11
CA MET A 54 -26.86 13.24 12.60
C MET A 54 -25.69 13.16 11.64
N ASP A 55 -25.69 14.00 10.60
CA ASP A 55 -24.58 14.13 9.66
C ASP A 55 -24.41 15.57 9.16
N ALA A 56 -23.24 15.81 8.55
CA ALA A 56 -22.73 17.08 8.11
C ALA A 56 -22.21 16.99 6.67
N TYR A 57 -22.67 17.86 5.78
CA TYR A 57 -22.00 18.05 4.49
C TYR A 57 -22.05 19.50 4.05
N GLN A 58 -20.88 20.12 3.91
CA GLN A 58 -20.75 21.57 3.70
C GLN A 58 -21.62 22.31 4.73
N ASP A 59 -22.50 23.19 4.28
CA ASP A 59 -23.37 23.98 5.15
C ASP A 59 -24.71 23.30 5.44
N HIS A 60 -24.86 22.03 5.07
CA HIS A 60 -26.08 21.24 5.29
C HIS A 60 -25.92 20.27 6.47
N ILE A 61 -26.97 20.15 7.26
CA ILE A 61 -27.04 19.34 8.48
C ILE A 61 -28.21 18.38 8.36
N LEU A 62 -27.93 17.10 8.55
CA LEU A 62 -28.94 16.05 8.62
C LEU A 62 -29.24 15.74 10.09
N VAL A 63 -30.51 15.71 10.48
CA VAL A 63 -30.95 15.22 11.79
C VAL A 63 -32.15 14.31 11.61
N THR A 64 -32.12 13.13 12.25
CA THR A 64 -33.21 12.16 12.17
C THR A 64 -33.86 11.87 13.52
N TYR A 65 -35.15 11.54 13.52
CA TYR A 65 -35.96 11.26 14.70
C TYR A 65 -36.82 9.99 14.52
N ARG A 66 -37.34 9.45 15.63
CA ARG A 66 -38.32 8.35 15.57
C ARG A 66 -39.72 8.89 15.25
N PRO A 67 -40.54 8.17 14.46
CA PRO A 67 -40.34 6.81 13.95
C PRO A 67 -39.32 6.69 12.81
N PHE A 68 -39.33 7.59 11.82
CA PHE A 68 -38.22 7.86 10.91
C PHE A 68 -38.47 9.19 10.16
N ASP A 69 -38.28 10.29 10.88
CA ASP A 69 -38.38 11.64 10.32
C ASP A 69 -36.98 12.19 10.05
N VAL A 70 -36.77 12.79 8.89
CA VAL A 70 -35.50 13.35 8.43
C VAL A 70 -35.66 14.84 8.24
N HIS A 71 -34.88 15.63 8.98
CA HIS A 71 -34.83 17.08 8.88
C HIS A 71 -33.47 17.50 8.34
N ILE A 72 -33.48 18.34 7.31
CA ILE A 72 -32.29 18.93 6.72
C ILE A 72 -32.31 20.43 7.01
N PHE A 73 -31.25 20.91 7.65
CA PHE A 73 -31.03 22.33 7.91
C PHE A 73 -29.90 22.86 7.04
N HIS A 74 -30.01 24.10 6.58
CA HIS A 74 -28.94 24.84 5.94
C HIS A 74 -28.46 25.93 6.89
N ALA A 75 -27.16 25.96 7.14
CA ALA A 75 -26.51 26.85 8.08
C ALA A 75 -25.79 27.96 7.30
N ARG A 76 -26.42 29.13 7.22
CA ARG A 76 -25.84 30.28 6.53
C ARG A 76 -25.13 31.19 7.52
N LEU A 77 -23.83 31.37 7.31
CA LEU A 77 -23.07 32.34 8.07
C LEU A 77 -23.23 33.75 7.49
N LEU A 78 -23.52 34.72 8.36
CA LEU A 78 -23.52 36.13 8.04
C LEU A 78 -22.36 36.82 8.79
N GLY A 79 -21.41 37.36 8.03
CA GLY A 79 -20.21 38.01 8.54
C GLY A 79 -18.97 37.13 8.48
N GLU A 80 -17.79 37.74 8.64
CA GLU A 80 -16.53 37.01 8.63
C GLU A 80 -16.28 36.29 9.97
N LEU A 81 -15.66 35.11 9.88
CA LEU A 81 -15.16 34.37 11.04
C LEU A 81 -13.82 34.94 11.50
N SER A 82 -13.84 35.88 12.44
CA SER A 82 -12.64 36.36 13.11
C SER A 82 -12.83 36.38 14.64
N PRO A 83 -11.75 36.26 15.44
CA PRO A 83 -11.83 36.40 16.89
C PRO A 83 -12.38 37.76 17.36
N SER A 84 -12.35 38.77 16.49
CA SER A 84 -12.79 40.15 16.76
C SER A 84 -14.19 40.49 16.26
N SER A 85 -14.79 39.63 15.43
CA SER A 85 -16.12 39.81 14.86
C SER A 85 -17.14 38.94 15.58
N THR A 86 -18.40 39.37 15.60
CA THR A 86 -19.53 38.58 16.09
C THR A 86 -20.35 38.11 14.87
N PRO A 87 -19.96 37.02 14.20
CA PRO A 87 -20.75 36.53 13.08
C PRO A 87 -22.07 35.94 13.59
N ASP A 88 -23.12 36.08 12.79
CA ASP A 88 -24.45 35.52 13.08
C ASP A 88 -24.67 34.28 12.21
N LEU A 89 -25.12 33.18 12.81
CA LEU A 89 -25.38 31.93 12.11
C LEU A 89 -26.89 31.70 12.02
N GLN A 90 -27.43 31.80 10.81
CA GLN A 90 -28.84 31.56 10.54
C GLN A 90 -29.07 30.12 10.07
N LEU A 91 -30.02 29.43 10.69
CA LEU A 91 -30.44 28.09 10.31
C LEU A 91 -31.81 28.14 9.65
N SER A 92 -31.88 27.75 8.39
CA SER A 92 -33.14 27.50 7.68
C SER A 92 -33.40 26.00 7.58
N THR A 93 -34.67 25.60 7.66
CA THR A 93 -35.06 24.23 7.31
C THR A 93 -35.17 24.14 5.80
N VAL A 94 -34.44 23.21 5.19
CA VAL A 94 -34.46 22.94 3.75
C VAL A 94 -35.51 21.89 3.43
N ARG A 95 -35.50 20.78 4.16
CA ARG A 95 -36.41 19.64 3.92
C ARG A 95 -36.84 18.98 5.22
N GLU A 96 -38.07 18.49 5.21
CA GLU A 96 -38.64 17.63 6.24
C GLU A 96 -39.30 16.45 5.54
N LEU A 97 -38.78 15.25 5.77
CA LEU A 97 -39.28 14.01 5.17
C LEU A 97 -39.74 13.10 6.30
N SER A 98 -40.98 12.63 6.23
CA SER A 98 -41.47 11.57 7.12
C SER A 98 -41.55 10.28 6.33
N ILE A 99 -40.64 9.35 6.60
CA ILE A 99 -40.52 8.11 5.83
C ILE A 99 -41.25 7.01 6.58
N MET A 100 -42.44 6.66 6.11
CA MET A 100 -43.21 5.54 6.66
C MET A 100 -42.64 4.22 6.15
N THR A 101 -41.76 3.60 6.93
CA THR A 101 -41.14 2.32 6.61
C THR A 101 -41.31 1.30 7.73
N ALA A 102 -41.47 0.02 7.36
CA ALA A 102 -41.43 -1.10 8.29
C ALA A 102 -40.00 -1.57 8.60
N LYS A 103 -38.99 -0.99 7.94
CA LYS A 103 -37.59 -1.34 8.12
C LYS A 103 -37.06 -0.90 9.49
N SER A 104 -35.98 -1.55 9.91
CA SER A 104 -35.30 -1.23 11.17
C SER A 104 -34.71 0.17 11.16
N HIS A 105 -34.55 0.80 12.32
CA HIS A 105 -34.07 2.19 12.44
C HIS A 105 -32.66 2.41 11.86
N PRO A 106 -32.34 3.61 11.34
CA PRO A 106 -30.98 3.96 10.93
C PRO A 106 -30.03 4.02 12.13
N THR A 107 -28.83 3.45 11.96
CA THR A 107 -27.70 3.55 12.88
C THR A 107 -26.74 4.66 12.45
N ALA A 108 -26.55 4.81 11.14
CA ALA A 108 -25.72 5.84 10.54
C ALA A 108 -26.31 6.29 9.20
N MET A 109 -26.11 7.55 8.87
CA MET A 109 -26.54 8.15 7.61
C MET A 109 -25.48 9.14 7.17
N ARG A 110 -25.19 9.21 5.87
CA ARG A 110 -24.24 10.19 5.33
C ARG A 110 -24.73 10.80 4.03
N PHE A 111 -24.54 12.09 3.83
CA PHE A 111 -24.78 12.72 2.53
C PHE A 111 -23.83 12.20 1.46
N ILE A 112 -24.30 12.15 0.21
CA ILE A 112 -23.48 11.80 -0.95
C ILE A 112 -23.21 13.08 -1.77
N PRO A 113 -21.95 13.44 -2.02
CA PRO A 113 -21.60 14.55 -2.92
C PRO A 113 -22.13 14.34 -4.33
N GLU A 114 -22.78 15.34 -4.91
CA GLU A 114 -23.36 15.26 -6.26
C GLU A 114 -22.36 15.61 -7.38
N GLN A 115 -21.06 15.50 -7.11
CA GLN A 115 -19.95 15.99 -7.95
C GLN A 115 -19.97 15.47 -9.40
N LEU A 116 -20.67 14.37 -9.66
CA LEU A 116 -20.54 13.59 -10.89
C LEU A 116 -21.22 14.15 -12.15
N GLN A 117 -22.14 15.10 -12.03
CA GLN A 117 -22.82 15.64 -13.21
C GLN A 117 -21.96 16.64 -14.01
N ARG A 118 -20.79 17.04 -13.49
CA ARG A 118 -19.95 18.06 -14.12
C ARG A 118 -19.23 17.59 -15.38
N GLU A 119 -18.91 16.30 -15.50
CA GLU A 119 -18.15 15.78 -16.66
C GLU A 119 -19.02 15.40 -17.85
N LEU A 120 -20.29 15.01 -17.64
CA LEU A 120 -21.22 14.72 -18.75
C LEU A 120 -21.86 15.99 -19.34
N ALA A 121 -21.91 17.09 -18.59
CA ALA A 121 -22.55 18.33 -19.00
C ALA A 121 -21.58 19.41 -19.52
N SER A 122 -20.27 19.22 -19.41
CA SER A 122 -19.25 20.23 -19.76
C SER A 122 -19.09 20.50 -21.26
N ASN A 123 -19.84 19.81 -22.13
CA ASN A 123 -19.84 20.08 -23.57
C ASN A 123 -20.75 21.22 -24.02
N ASN A 124 -21.46 21.90 -23.11
CA ASN A 124 -22.21 23.11 -23.46
C ASN A 124 -21.76 24.28 -22.59
N HIS A 125 -20.97 25.18 -23.21
CA HIS A 125 -20.71 26.51 -22.69
C HIS A 125 -22.00 27.22 -22.26
N ILE A 126 -22.04 27.73 -21.02
CA ILE A 126 -22.46 29.10 -20.62
C ILE A 126 -22.34 29.25 -19.09
N SER A 127 -21.70 30.35 -18.67
CA SER A 127 -21.66 30.99 -17.34
C SER A 127 -21.13 30.21 -16.12
N SER A 128 -19.92 30.58 -15.73
CA SER A 128 -19.17 30.18 -14.54
C SER A 128 -19.43 31.10 -13.33
N SER A 129 -20.65 31.14 -12.77
CA SER A 129 -20.89 31.96 -11.56
C SER A 129 -22.17 31.62 -10.76
N ASP A 130 -22.44 30.36 -10.40
CA ASP A 130 -23.46 30.07 -9.34
C ASP A 130 -23.42 28.64 -8.73
N SER A 131 -22.28 27.97 -8.69
CA SER A 131 -22.22 26.53 -8.38
C SER A 131 -21.95 26.15 -6.91
N LEU A 132 -22.24 27.01 -5.93
CA LEU A 132 -21.93 26.78 -4.51
C LEU A 132 -23.13 26.35 -3.64
N ASP A 133 -24.36 26.57 -4.06
CA ASP A 133 -25.57 26.33 -3.26
C ASP A 133 -26.47 25.21 -3.83
N ARG A 134 -25.92 24.03 -4.15
CA ARG A 134 -26.75 22.89 -4.54
C ARG A 134 -27.12 22.07 -3.30
N GLU A 135 -28.41 21.94 -3.03
CA GLU A 135 -28.94 21.14 -1.92
C GLU A 135 -28.54 19.67 -2.09
N PRO A 136 -28.19 18.96 -1.00
CA PRO A 136 -27.88 17.54 -1.07
C PRO A 136 -29.16 16.75 -1.40
N ALA A 137 -29.17 16.08 -2.55
CA ALA A 137 -30.32 15.32 -3.02
C ALA A 137 -30.34 13.85 -2.54
N ARG A 138 -29.23 13.32 -2.02
CA ARG A 138 -29.11 11.89 -1.67
C ARG A 138 -28.32 11.64 -0.39
N CYS A 139 -28.66 10.57 0.30
CA CYS A 139 -27.89 10.06 1.44
C CYS A 139 -27.82 8.53 1.48
N LEU A 140 -26.75 8.00 2.04
CA LEU A 140 -26.65 6.59 2.41
C LEU A 140 -27.25 6.38 3.80
N ILE A 141 -27.90 5.25 3.99
CA ILE A 141 -28.46 4.79 5.26
C ILE A 141 -27.90 3.41 5.58
N LEU A 142 -27.24 3.30 6.73
CA LEU A 142 -26.94 2.03 7.39
C LEU A 142 -27.96 1.80 8.50
N ARG A 143 -28.71 0.70 8.41
CA ARG A 143 -29.74 0.31 9.37
C ARG A 143 -29.21 -0.65 10.44
N THR A 144 -29.94 -0.79 11.55
CA THR A 144 -29.53 -1.67 12.68
C THR A 144 -29.39 -3.15 12.34
N ASN A 145 -30.01 -3.60 11.26
CA ASN A 145 -29.90 -4.96 10.72
C ASN A 145 -28.69 -5.16 9.79
N GLY A 146 -27.87 -4.12 9.56
CA GLY A 146 -26.73 -4.16 8.65
C GLY A 146 -27.08 -3.93 7.18
N GLU A 147 -28.32 -3.52 6.88
CA GLU A 147 -28.72 -3.15 5.52
C GLU A 147 -28.20 -1.76 5.16
N LEU A 148 -27.48 -1.65 4.05
CA LEU A 148 -27.03 -0.41 3.44
C LEU A 148 -27.93 -0.06 2.27
N SER A 149 -28.46 1.16 2.26
CA SER A 149 -29.39 1.64 1.23
C SER A 149 -29.12 3.10 0.85
N LEU A 150 -29.53 3.47 -0.35
CA LEU A 150 -29.51 4.82 -0.89
C LEU A 150 -30.89 5.45 -0.75
N LEU A 151 -30.98 6.57 -0.05
CA LEU A 151 -32.20 7.37 0.06
C LEU A 151 -32.11 8.60 -0.85
N ASP A 152 -33.12 8.74 -1.69
CA ASP A 152 -33.41 9.96 -2.42
C ASP A 152 -34.16 10.94 -1.49
N LEU A 153 -33.57 12.11 -1.27
CA LEU A 153 -34.11 13.15 -0.38
C LEU A 153 -35.13 14.05 -1.08
N ASP A 154 -35.30 13.96 -2.41
CA ASP A 154 -36.35 14.68 -3.15
C ASP A 154 -37.68 13.92 -3.00
N ASP A 155 -37.65 12.61 -3.26
CA ASP A 155 -38.87 11.78 -3.34
C ASP A 155 -39.07 10.83 -2.14
N GLY A 156 -38.10 10.74 -1.22
CA GLY A 156 -38.13 9.82 -0.08
C GLY A 156 -38.00 8.34 -0.45
N ARG A 157 -37.56 8.04 -1.68
CA ARG A 157 -37.41 6.67 -2.19
C ARG A 157 -36.11 6.06 -1.71
N GLU A 158 -36.22 4.88 -1.10
CA GLU A 158 -35.08 4.11 -0.63
C GLU A 158 -34.81 2.94 -1.57
N LYS A 159 -33.55 2.82 -2.00
CA LYS A 159 -33.04 1.72 -2.80
C LYS A 159 -32.01 0.93 -2.00
N GLU A 160 -32.25 -0.36 -1.81
CA GLU A 160 -31.31 -1.26 -1.16
C GLU A 160 -30.05 -1.46 -2.01
N LEU A 161 -28.88 -1.45 -1.38
CA LEU A 161 -27.58 -1.63 -2.03
C LEU A 161 -26.96 -2.98 -1.67
N THR A 162 -26.74 -3.23 -0.38
CA THR A 162 -26.12 -4.47 0.12
C THR A 162 -26.54 -4.73 1.56
N ASP A 163 -26.32 -5.95 2.04
CA ASP A 163 -26.63 -6.41 3.39
C ASP A 163 -25.36 -6.70 4.21
N SER A 164 -25.56 -6.92 5.52
CA SER A 164 -24.52 -7.32 6.47
C SER A 164 -23.29 -6.40 6.47
N VAL A 165 -23.54 -5.10 6.41
CA VAL A 165 -22.57 -4.01 6.57
C VAL A 165 -22.49 -3.59 8.04
N GLU A 166 -21.28 -3.40 8.54
CA GLU A 166 -21.00 -2.91 9.89
C GLU A 166 -20.62 -1.43 9.90
N LEU A 167 -19.81 -1.00 8.93
CA LEU A 167 -19.28 0.36 8.82
C LEU A 167 -19.27 0.82 7.36
N PHE A 168 -19.38 2.12 7.14
CA PHE A 168 -19.19 2.71 5.83
C PHE A 168 -18.58 4.11 5.92
N TRP A 169 -17.87 4.52 4.88
CA TRP A 169 -17.20 5.82 4.77
C TRP A 169 -17.48 6.44 3.40
N VAL A 170 -17.98 7.68 3.39
CA VAL A 170 -18.16 8.45 2.15
C VAL A 170 -16.89 9.25 1.90
N THR A 171 -16.32 9.10 0.70
CA THR A 171 -15.12 9.85 0.28
C THR A 171 -15.55 11.14 -0.42
N CYS A 172 -15.58 12.23 0.33
CA CYS A 172 -15.92 13.55 -0.22
C CYS A 172 -14.63 14.31 -0.59
N GLY A 173 -14.33 14.44 -1.88
CA GLY A 173 -13.37 15.45 -2.34
C GLY A 173 -13.96 16.85 -2.18
N GLN A 174 -13.38 17.69 -1.31
CA GLN A 174 -13.74 19.11 -1.29
C GLN A 174 -13.27 19.74 -2.60
N SER A 175 -14.17 20.41 -3.32
CA SER A 175 -13.82 21.12 -4.56
C SER A 175 -12.79 22.21 -4.25
N GLY A 176 -11.52 21.96 -4.54
CA GLY A 176 -10.43 22.91 -4.33
C GLY A 176 -9.18 22.30 -3.69
N ASP A 177 -9.30 21.15 -3.03
CA ASP A 177 -8.15 20.50 -2.43
C ASP A 177 -7.48 19.57 -3.45
N LYS A 178 -6.42 20.07 -4.10
CA LYS A 178 -5.60 19.32 -5.09
C LYS A 178 -4.99 18.02 -4.53
N THR A 179 -5.22 17.73 -3.26
CA THR A 179 -4.70 16.61 -2.49
C THR A 179 -5.71 15.46 -2.32
N SER A 180 -6.96 15.60 -2.78
CA SER A 180 -7.93 14.51 -2.71
C SER A 180 -7.51 13.39 -3.66
N LEU A 181 -7.10 12.27 -3.08
CA LEU A 181 -6.66 11.08 -3.82
C LEU A 181 -7.80 10.36 -4.56
N ILE A 182 -9.05 10.68 -4.23
CA ILE A 182 -10.19 9.81 -4.50
C ILE A 182 -11.37 10.65 -5.03
N GLU A 183 -11.24 11.21 -6.24
CA GLU A 183 -12.29 12.02 -6.86
C GLU A 183 -13.47 11.14 -7.38
N GLU A 184 -13.25 9.85 -7.66
CA GLU A 184 -14.26 8.97 -8.29
C GLU A 184 -14.93 7.95 -7.35
N ILE A 185 -14.33 7.61 -6.20
CA ILE A 185 -14.98 6.69 -5.27
C ILE A 185 -16.05 7.46 -4.51
N SER A 186 -17.26 6.90 -4.50
CA SER A 186 -18.39 7.52 -3.82
C SER A 186 -18.41 7.14 -2.35
N TRP A 187 -18.18 5.86 -2.02
CA TRP A 187 -18.04 5.38 -0.65
C TRP A 187 -17.37 4.01 -0.57
N LEU A 188 -16.99 3.62 0.63
CA LEU A 188 -16.53 2.29 0.99
C LEU A 188 -17.44 1.72 2.08
N ASP A 189 -17.70 0.43 2.05
CA ASP A 189 -18.38 -0.28 3.14
C ASP A 189 -17.53 -1.47 3.62
N TYR A 190 -17.74 -1.82 4.88
CA TYR A 190 -17.08 -2.92 5.55
C TYR A 190 -18.11 -3.79 6.25
N GLY A 191 -18.04 -5.10 6.03
CA GLY A 191 -18.92 -6.08 6.63
C GLY A 191 -18.41 -7.50 6.41
N HIS A 192 -19.33 -8.46 6.31
CA HIS A 192 -18.96 -9.88 6.16
C HIS A 192 -18.16 -10.21 4.88
N ARG A 193 -18.24 -9.35 3.85
CA ARG A 193 -17.48 -9.48 2.58
C ARG A 193 -16.13 -8.75 2.62
N GLY A 194 -15.68 -8.33 3.80
CA GLY A 194 -14.54 -7.44 3.93
C GLY A 194 -14.88 -6.03 3.46
N MET A 195 -13.87 -5.31 2.97
CA MET A 195 -14.04 -3.96 2.45
C MET A 195 -14.45 -3.98 0.99
N GLN A 196 -15.48 -3.20 0.67
CA GLN A 196 -16.05 -3.06 -0.66
C GLN A 196 -15.99 -1.58 -1.07
N VAL A 197 -15.78 -1.34 -2.36
CA VAL A 197 -15.63 0.01 -2.92
C VAL A 197 -16.78 0.28 -3.88
N TRP A 198 -17.45 1.42 -3.69
CA TRP A 198 -18.55 1.85 -4.55
C TRP A 198 -18.18 3.08 -5.34
N TYR A 199 -18.57 3.04 -6.61
CA TYR A 199 -18.31 4.10 -7.56
C TYR A 199 -19.56 4.35 -8.39
N PRO A 200 -19.66 5.54 -8.98
CA PRO A 200 -20.80 5.89 -9.78
C PRO A 200 -20.66 5.28 -11.17
N SER A 201 -21.77 4.79 -11.70
CA SER A 201 -21.82 4.11 -12.98
C SER A 201 -22.63 4.93 -13.99
N PRO A 202 -22.19 5.01 -15.27
CA PRO A 202 -22.97 5.65 -16.33
C PRO A 202 -24.16 4.79 -16.82
N GLY A 203 -24.45 3.66 -16.16
CA GLY A 203 -25.53 2.75 -16.51
C GLY A 203 -26.91 3.18 -16.00
N ALA A 204 -27.91 2.29 -16.16
CA ALA A 204 -29.26 2.49 -15.61
C ALA A 204 -29.27 2.57 -14.07
N ASP A 205 -28.23 2.02 -13.43
CA ASP A 205 -27.99 2.11 -12.00
C ASP A 205 -26.94 3.20 -11.71
N PRO A 206 -27.27 4.29 -10.97
CA PRO A 206 -26.34 5.40 -10.75
C PRO A 206 -25.07 4.99 -10.00
N PHE A 207 -25.10 3.87 -9.28
CA PHE A 207 -23.96 3.28 -8.59
C PHE A 207 -23.93 1.79 -8.87
N MET A 208 -22.74 1.26 -9.16
CA MET A 208 -22.55 -0.19 -9.34
C MET A 208 -21.65 -0.68 -8.23
N GLN A 209 -22.10 -1.75 -7.57
CA GLN A 209 -21.23 -2.58 -6.75
C GLN A 209 -20.32 -3.31 -7.73
N GLU A 210 -19.01 -3.16 -7.59
CA GLU A 210 -18.16 -4.23 -8.11
C GLU A 210 -18.36 -5.43 -7.21
N ASP A 211 -18.74 -6.56 -7.78
CA ASP A 211 -18.55 -7.83 -7.11
C ASP A 211 -17.04 -8.02 -6.97
N PHE A 212 -16.47 -7.54 -5.86
CA PHE A 212 -15.12 -7.89 -5.41
C PHE A 212 -15.00 -9.40 -5.09
N LEU A 213 -15.96 -10.25 -5.51
CA LEU A 213 -15.88 -11.71 -5.46
C LEU A 213 -14.71 -12.29 -6.29
N GLN A 214 -13.99 -11.46 -7.05
CA GLN A 214 -12.71 -11.80 -7.71
C GLN A 214 -11.50 -11.03 -7.16
N LEU A 215 -11.68 -10.23 -6.12
CA LEU A 215 -10.60 -9.79 -5.27
C LEU A 215 -10.50 -10.80 -4.13
N ASP A 216 -9.31 -11.36 -4.00
CA ASP A 216 -8.97 -12.38 -3.02
C ASP A 216 -9.57 -12.05 -1.65
N PRO A 217 -9.91 -13.08 -0.85
CA PRO A 217 -10.10 -12.95 0.59
C PRO A 217 -9.01 -12.14 1.31
N GLU A 218 -7.88 -11.79 0.69
CA GLU A 218 -6.80 -10.98 1.25
C GLU A 218 -6.97 -9.46 1.07
N LEU A 219 -8.10 -9.01 0.50
CA LEU A 219 -8.66 -7.69 0.82
C LEU A 219 -9.30 -7.68 2.23
N GLU A 220 -9.38 -8.84 2.91
CA GLU A 220 -9.40 -8.87 4.36
C GLU A 220 -8.12 -8.17 4.80
N PHE A 221 -8.28 -6.91 5.18
CA PHE A 221 -7.56 -6.34 6.31
C PHE A 221 -7.19 -7.47 7.25
N ASP A 222 -5.92 -7.50 7.69
CA ASP A 222 -5.47 -8.45 8.73
C ASP A 222 -6.65 -8.76 9.65
N ARG A 223 -7.13 -10.01 9.69
CA ARG A 223 -8.42 -10.35 10.37
C ARG A 223 -8.41 -9.92 11.83
N GLU A 224 -7.22 -9.70 12.37
CA GLU A 224 -6.95 -9.21 13.72
C GLU A 224 -7.08 -7.68 13.86
N ALA A 225 -7.21 -6.95 12.75
CA ALA A 225 -7.27 -5.50 12.65
C ALA A 225 -8.67 -5.00 12.25
N TYR A 226 -9.41 -4.52 13.24
CA TYR A 226 -10.75 -3.95 13.05
C TYR A 226 -10.67 -2.50 12.56
N PRO A 227 -11.34 -2.12 11.45
CA PRO A 227 -11.27 -0.77 10.92
C PRO A 227 -12.02 0.23 11.81
N LEU A 228 -11.36 1.35 12.12
CA LEU A 228 -11.92 2.43 12.94
C LEU A 228 -12.27 3.67 12.13
N GLY A 229 -11.51 3.94 11.06
CA GLY A 229 -11.70 5.15 10.26
C GLY A 229 -10.91 5.14 8.96
N LEU A 230 -11.38 5.90 7.99
CA LEU A 230 -10.69 6.13 6.72
C LEU A 230 -10.04 7.51 6.72
N LEU A 231 -8.79 7.59 6.25
CA LEU A 231 -8.10 8.83 5.90
C LEU A 231 -8.03 8.95 4.37
N PRO A 232 -9.01 9.60 3.72
CA PRO A 232 -9.12 9.61 2.25
C PRO A 232 -7.89 10.24 1.56
N ASN A 233 -7.35 11.32 2.14
CA ASN A 233 -6.19 12.03 1.60
C ASN A 233 -4.88 11.22 1.66
N ALA A 234 -4.85 10.16 2.48
CA ALA A 234 -3.73 9.23 2.54
C ALA A 234 -4.01 7.91 1.83
N GLY A 235 -5.29 7.55 1.60
CA GLY A 235 -5.68 6.23 1.11
C GLY A 235 -5.38 5.16 2.15
N VAL A 236 -5.57 5.50 3.43
CA VAL A 236 -5.20 4.67 4.60
C VAL A 236 -6.43 4.46 5.46
N VAL A 237 -6.65 3.22 5.86
CA VAL A 237 -7.64 2.86 6.89
C VAL A 237 -6.88 2.69 8.20
N VAL A 238 -7.31 3.44 9.21
CA VAL A 238 -6.86 3.31 10.59
C VAL A 238 -7.62 2.17 11.22
N CYS A 239 -6.89 1.20 11.75
CA CYS A 239 -7.41 -0.01 12.35
C CYS A 239 -6.96 -0.12 13.82
N ALA A 240 -7.71 -0.85 14.62
CA ALA A 240 -7.28 -1.33 15.93
C ALA A 240 -7.10 -2.84 15.88
N SER A 241 -5.97 -3.29 16.40
CA SER A 241 -5.60 -4.70 16.53
C SER A 241 -5.28 -5.02 17.98
N GLN A 242 -5.20 -6.29 18.32
CA GLN A 242 -4.82 -6.75 19.66
C GLN A 242 -3.37 -7.23 19.64
N ARG A 243 -2.48 -6.52 20.32
CA ARG A 243 -1.09 -6.93 20.49
C ARG A 243 -0.92 -7.67 21.81
N MET A 244 -0.17 -8.77 21.78
CA MET A 244 0.30 -9.43 22.98
C MET A 244 1.64 -8.79 23.42
N SER A 245 1.70 -8.32 24.65
CA SER A 245 2.91 -7.79 25.28
C SER A 245 3.31 -8.64 26.48
N PHE A 246 4.61 -8.87 26.62
CA PHE A 246 5.21 -9.54 27.78
C PHE A 246 5.96 -8.51 28.59
N SER A 247 5.55 -8.33 29.84
CA SER A 247 6.30 -7.52 30.80
C SER A 247 7.18 -8.42 31.65
N ALA A 248 8.41 -7.99 31.92
CA ALA A 248 9.30 -8.69 32.85
C ALA A 248 8.73 -8.77 34.29
N CYS A 249 7.70 -7.98 34.59
CA CYS A 249 7.07 -7.88 35.90
C CYS A 249 5.78 -8.71 36.03
N THR A 250 5.29 -9.37 34.98
CA THR A 250 4.05 -10.15 35.01
C THR A 250 4.27 -11.55 34.44
N GLU A 251 3.78 -12.57 35.15
CA GLU A 251 3.92 -13.98 34.76
C GLU A 251 3.06 -14.35 33.53
N PHE A 252 2.00 -13.58 33.25
CA PHE A 252 1.08 -13.80 32.14
C PHE A 252 1.20 -12.71 31.06
N PRO A 253 0.95 -13.05 29.79
CA PRO A 253 0.88 -12.05 28.73
C PRO A 253 -0.28 -11.08 28.97
N CYS A 254 -0.06 -9.80 28.67
CA CYS A 254 -1.12 -8.81 28.60
C CYS A 254 -1.51 -8.56 27.14
N PHE A 255 -2.79 -8.25 26.93
CA PHE A 255 -3.32 -7.89 25.63
C PHE A 255 -3.63 -6.40 25.62
N GLU A 256 -3.00 -5.67 24.71
CA GLU A 256 -3.14 -4.23 24.57
C GLU A 256 -3.69 -3.89 23.18
N PRO A 257 -4.60 -2.91 23.08
CA PRO A 257 -5.03 -2.42 21.77
C PRO A 257 -3.86 -1.67 21.12
N SER A 258 -3.52 -2.06 19.89
CA SER A 258 -2.54 -1.40 19.04
C SER A 258 -3.20 -0.76 17.83
N SER A 259 -2.86 0.50 17.55
CA SER A 259 -3.26 1.13 16.30
C SER A 259 -2.41 0.60 15.14
N GLN A 260 -3.08 0.27 14.05
CA GLN A 260 -2.47 -0.11 12.78
C GLN A 260 -3.00 0.79 11.67
N ALA A 261 -2.23 0.94 10.60
CA ALA A 261 -2.60 1.69 9.41
C ALA A 261 -2.41 0.78 8.20
N GLN A 262 -3.48 0.54 7.46
CA GLN A 262 -3.45 -0.30 6.26
C GLN A 262 -3.79 0.56 5.04
N THR A 263 -2.99 0.44 3.99
CA THR A 263 -3.18 1.22 2.76
C THR A 263 -4.18 0.51 1.85
N ILE A 264 -5.19 1.23 1.37
CA ILE A 264 -6.14 0.72 0.36
C ILE A 264 -5.72 1.05 -1.06
N LEU A 265 -4.57 1.72 -1.23
CA LEU A 265 -4.08 2.24 -2.51
C LEU A 265 -4.03 1.17 -3.60
N HIS A 266 -3.53 -0.02 -3.29
CA HIS A 266 -3.42 -1.12 -4.25
C HIS A 266 -4.80 -1.55 -4.79
N CYS A 267 -5.83 -1.59 -3.94
CA CYS A 267 -7.21 -1.85 -4.37
C CYS A 267 -7.73 -0.77 -5.32
N LEU A 268 -7.48 0.50 -4.98
CA LEU A 268 -7.92 1.63 -5.79
C LEU A 268 -7.23 1.63 -7.17
N LEU A 269 -5.93 1.37 -7.19
CA LEU A 269 -5.16 1.27 -8.43
C LEU A 269 -5.64 0.11 -9.30
N ARG A 270 -5.87 -1.08 -8.70
CA ARG A 270 -6.40 -2.24 -9.42
C ARG A 270 -7.75 -1.94 -10.06
N HIS A 271 -8.64 -1.29 -9.31
CA HIS A 271 -9.96 -0.86 -9.79
C HIS A 271 -9.85 0.07 -11.01
N LEU A 272 -9.06 1.15 -10.89
CA LEU A 272 -8.86 2.10 -11.98
C LEU A 272 -8.27 1.43 -13.23
N LEU A 273 -7.37 0.47 -13.07
CA LEU A 273 -6.79 -0.31 -14.17
C LEU A 273 -7.80 -1.27 -14.82
N GLN A 274 -8.70 -1.89 -14.05
CA GLN A 274 -9.78 -2.75 -14.56
C GLN A 274 -10.76 -1.96 -15.43
N ARG A 275 -11.00 -0.69 -15.10
CA ARG A 275 -11.88 0.24 -15.83
C ARG A 275 -11.19 1.04 -16.93
N ASP A 276 -9.93 0.72 -17.24
CA ASP A 276 -9.12 1.36 -18.28
C ASP A 276 -8.81 2.85 -18.03
N LYS A 277 -8.89 3.30 -16.77
CA LYS A 277 -8.59 4.67 -16.33
C LYS A 277 -7.12 4.84 -15.96
N LYS A 278 -6.23 4.62 -16.94
CA LYS A 278 -4.78 4.60 -16.73
C LYS A 278 -4.23 5.95 -16.21
N GLU A 279 -4.75 7.06 -16.70
CA GLU A 279 -4.27 8.40 -16.31
C GLU A 279 -4.60 8.74 -14.86
N GLU A 280 -5.81 8.40 -14.42
CA GLU A 280 -6.25 8.58 -13.03
C GLU A 280 -5.46 7.66 -12.08
N ALA A 281 -5.22 6.40 -12.48
CA ALA A 281 -4.38 5.48 -11.71
C ALA A 281 -2.96 6.02 -11.55
N LEU A 282 -2.38 6.57 -12.62
CA LEU A 282 -1.05 7.17 -12.58
C LEU A 282 -1.02 8.40 -11.66
N ARG A 283 -2.01 9.29 -11.77
CA ARG A 283 -2.14 10.47 -10.90
C ARG A 283 -2.25 10.07 -9.42
N LEU A 284 -3.09 9.08 -9.10
CA LEU A 284 -3.25 8.55 -7.74
C LEU A 284 -1.96 7.95 -7.19
N ALA A 285 -1.25 7.16 -8.01
CA ALA A 285 0.03 6.58 -7.63
C ALA A 285 1.10 7.67 -7.40
N GLN A 286 1.16 8.70 -8.26
CA GLN A 286 2.07 9.84 -8.09
C GLN A 286 1.80 10.62 -6.80
N LEU A 287 0.53 10.89 -6.47
CA LEU A 287 0.15 11.56 -5.22
C LEU A 287 0.47 10.71 -3.97
N SER A 288 0.75 9.43 -4.14
CA SER A 288 1.05 8.50 -3.06
C SER A 288 2.50 8.03 -3.03
N ALA A 289 3.34 8.46 -3.98
CA ALA A 289 4.73 8.03 -4.10
C ALA A 289 5.59 8.43 -2.90
N GLU A 290 5.31 9.57 -2.28
CA GLU A 290 6.04 10.07 -1.11
C GLU A 290 5.58 9.43 0.21
N LYS A 291 4.54 8.60 0.19
CA LYS A 291 3.96 8.02 1.40
C LYS A 291 4.74 6.80 1.87
N PRO A 292 4.74 6.52 3.20
CA PRO A 292 5.32 5.29 3.71
C PRO A 292 4.62 4.08 3.09
N HIS A 293 5.40 3.02 2.86
CA HIS A 293 4.93 1.75 2.30
C HIS A 293 4.42 1.79 0.85
N PHE A 294 4.71 2.84 0.07
CA PHE A 294 4.32 2.90 -1.35
C PHE A 294 4.85 1.71 -2.17
N SER A 295 6.13 1.37 -2.03
CA SER A 295 6.72 0.17 -2.68
C SER A 295 5.95 -1.11 -2.35
N HIS A 296 5.58 -1.28 -1.07
CA HIS A 296 4.78 -2.44 -0.64
C HIS A 296 3.39 -2.45 -1.27
N CYS A 297 2.75 -1.29 -1.44
CA CYS A 297 1.46 -1.20 -2.13
C CYS A 297 1.58 -1.64 -3.60
N LEU A 298 2.64 -1.23 -4.30
CA LEU A 298 2.87 -1.65 -5.69
C LEU A 298 3.18 -3.14 -5.79
N GLU A 299 3.91 -3.68 -4.82
CA GLU A 299 4.18 -5.12 -4.69
C GLU A 299 2.89 -5.91 -4.51
N TRP A 300 2.03 -5.52 -3.57
CA TRP A 300 0.71 -6.13 -3.36
C TRP A 300 -0.19 -6.02 -4.58
N LEU A 301 -0.22 -4.85 -5.24
CA LEU A 301 -0.97 -4.66 -6.48
C LEU A 301 -0.53 -5.68 -7.54
N LEU A 302 0.78 -5.77 -7.80
CA LEU A 302 1.30 -6.70 -8.80
C LEU A 302 1.08 -8.17 -8.41
N PHE A 303 1.32 -8.51 -7.14
CA PHE A 303 1.12 -9.86 -6.61
C PHE A 303 -0.34 -10.31 -6.78
N THR A 304 -1.30 -9.53 -6.30
CA THR A 304 -2.73 -9.90 -6.33
C THR A 304 -3.30 -9.95 -7.75
N VAL A 305 -2.83 -9.08 -8.65
CA VAL A 305 -3.22 -9.14 -10.07
C VAL A 305 -2.65 -10.39 -10.73
N PHE A 306 -1.39 -10.72 -10.42
CA PHE A 306 -0.72 -11.89 -10.98
C PHE A 306 -1.30 -13.21 -10.46
N ASP A 307 -1.58 -13.32 -9.17
CA ASP A 307 -2.19 -14.52 -8.58
C ASP A 307 -3.60 -14.79 -9.14
N ALA A 308 -4.41 -13.74 -9.27
CA ALA A 308 -5.73 -13.84 -9.90
C ALA A 308 -5.63 -14.31 -11.37
N GLU A 309 -4.60 -13.92 -12.10
CA GLU A 309 -4.35 -14.37 -13.48
C GLU A 309 -3.96 -15.86 -13.51
N ILE A 310 -3.08 -16.31 -12.61
CA ILE A 310 -2.69 -17.73 -12.47
C ILE A 310 -3.92 -18.59 -12.16
N SER A 311 -4.74 -18.17 -11.20
CA SER A 311 -5.97 -18.86 -10.80
C SER A 311 -6.96 -18.98 -11.96
N ARG A 312 -7.13 -17.90 -12.75
CA ARG A 312 -8.00 -17.91 -13.95
C ARG A 312 -7.48 -18.85 -15.05
N GLN A 313 -6.17 -18.89 -15.26
CA GLN A 313 -5.56 -19.79 -16.25
C GLN A 313 -5.71 -21.27 -15.87
N ASN A 314 -5.59 -21.59 -14.58
CA ASN A 314 -5.79 -22.95 -14.07
C ASN A 314 -7.25 -23.42 -14.24
N ALA A 315 -8.23 -22.54 -14.01
CA ALA A 315 -9.65 -22.84 -14.24
C ALA A 315 -9.99 -23.05 -15.73
N ASN A 316 -9.40 -22.22 -16.61
CA ASN A 316 -9.65 -22.28 -18.05
C ASN A 316 -8.96 -23.45 -18.76
N LYS A 317 -7.96 -24.10 -18.16
CA LYS A 317 -7.32 -25.30 -18.73
C LYS A 317 -8.28 -26.49 -18.89
N ASN A 318 -9.43 -26.46 -18.21
CA ASN A 318 -10.49 -27.46 -18.30
C ASN A 318 -11.56 -27.14 -19.37
N GLN A 319 -11.47 -26.00 -20.07
CA GLN A 319 -12.34 -25.66 -21.20
C GLN A 319 -11.50 -25.34 -22.44
N ILE A 320 -11.89 -25.89 -23.58
CA ILE A 320 -11.19 -25.77 -24.86
C ILE A 320 -10.92 -24.29 -25.18
N SER A 321 -9.64 -23.97 -25.39
CA SER A 321 -9.12 -22.63 -25.65
C SER A 321 -9.80 -21.96 -26.85
N VAL A 322 -10.62 -20.95 -26.60
CA VAL A 322 -11.02 -19.96 -27.63
C VAL A 322 -9.87 -18.95 -27.78
N PRO A 323 -9.55 -18.47 -29.00
CA PRO A 323 -8.35 -17.67 -29.24
C PRO A 323 -8.41 -16.33 -28.49
N LYS A 324 -7.27 -15.91 -27.94
CA LYS A 324 -7.06 -14.57 -27.38
C LYS A 324 -7.45 -13.52 -28.42
N HIS A 325 -8.56 -12.81 -28.23
CA HIS A 325 -8.89 -11.64 -29.04
C HIS A 325 -7.81 -10.57 -28.84
N ALA A 326 -7.09 -10.26 -29.93
CA ALA A 326 -5.88 -9.46 -30.00
C ALA A 326 -6.11 -7.93 -29.86
N GLY A 327 -6.94 -7.50 -28.90
CA GLY A 327 -7.30 -6.09 -28.74
C GLY A 327 -7.06 -5.48 -27.36
N ASN A 328 -7.11 -6.27 -26.28
CA ASN A 328 -7.07 -5.74 -24.92
C ASN A 328 -5.80 -6.20 -24.19
N CYS A 329 -5.00 -5.21 -23.77
CA CYS A 329 -3.88 -5.40 -22.86
C CYS A 329 -4.39 -6.08 -21.57
N SER A 330 -3.73 -7.16 -21.14
CA SER A 330 -4.12 -7.87 -19.92
C SER A 330 -3.99 -6.95 -18.69
N LEU A 331 -4.76 -7.22 -17.63
CA LEU A 331 -4.68 -6.43 -16.40
C LEU A 331 -3.25 -6.45 -15.82
N LEU A 332 -2.53 -7.56 -15.99
CA LEU A 332 -1.12 -7.69 -15.61
C LEU A 332 -0.22 -6.73 -16.38
N GLU A 333 -0.35 -6.67 -17.71
CA GLU A 333 0.42 -5.73 -18.55
C GLU A 333 0.11 -4.27 -18.18
N LYS A 334 -1.17 -3.93 -17.98
CA LYS A 334 -1.58 -2.59 -17.51
C LYS A 334 -0.96 -2.23 -16.17
N THR A 335 -0.88 -3.21 -15.27
CA THR A 335 -0.28 -3.06 -13.93
C THR A 335 1.23 -2.85 -14.04
N CYS A 336 1.95 -3.67 -14.82
CA CYS A 336 3.37 -3.47 -15.08
C CYS A 336 3.65 -2.09 -15.69
N ASP A 337 2.84 -1.66 -16.66
CA ASP A 337 2.98 -0.35 -17.31
C ASP A 337 2.72 0.82 -16.37
N LEU A 338 1.84 0.68 -15.39
CA LEU A 338 1.67 1.67 -14.33
C LEU A 338 2.92 1.74 -13.44
N ILE A 339 3.39 0.59 -12.94
CA ILE A 339 4.51 0.51 -11.99
C ILE A 339 5.82 0.98 -12.64
N LYS A 340 6.03 0.75 -13.95
CA LYS A 340 7.20 1.23 -14.71
C LYS A 340 7.46 2.74 -14.61
N ASN A 341 6.46 3.54 -14.24
CA ASN A 341 6.61 4.99 -14.06
C ASN A 341 7.34 5.36 -12.76
N PHE A 342 7.66 4.38 -11.90
CA PHE A 342 8.22 4.58 -10.57
C PHE A 342 9.59 3.88 -10.42
N PRO A 343 10.55 4.45 -9.67
CA PRO A 343 11.87 3.85 -9.48
C PRO A 343 11.83 2.49 -8.76
N GLU A 344 10.78 2.23 -7.98
CA GLU A 344 10.54 0.98 -7.24
C GLU A 344 10.26 -0.21 -8.17
N TYR A 345 10.00 0.01 -9.46
CA TYR A 345 9.60 -1.02 -10.43
C TYR A 345 10.45 -2.30 -10.37
N PHE A 346 11.76 -2.14 -10.41
CA PHE A 346 12.69 -3.27 -10.46
C PHE A 346 12.70 -4.08 -9.18
N ASP A 347 12.53 -3.43 -8.02
CA ASP A 347 12.48 -4.09 -6.73
C ASP A 347 11.15 -4.82 -6.53
N VAL A 348 10.04 -4.17 -6.93
CA VAL A 348 8.69 -4.73 -6.89
C VAL A 348 8.59 -6.00 -7.74
N VAL A 349 9.03 -5.97 -8.99
CA VAL A 349 8.93 -7.13 -9.91
C VAL A 349 9.70 -8.33 -9.37
N VAL A 350 10.94 -8.13 -8.88
CA VAL A 350 11.75 -9.24 -8.37
C VAL A 350 11.25 -9.74 -7.02
N SER A 351 10.70 -8.86 -6.17
CA SER A 351 10.10 -9.25 -4.90
C SER A 351 8.88 -10.14 -5.12
N VAL A 352 7.97 -9.75 -6.03
CA VAL A 352 6.81 -10.58 -6.40
C VAL A 352 7.24 -11.91 -6.99
N ALA A 353 8.23 -11.92 -7.89
CA ALA A 353 8.77 -13.18 -8.42
C ALA A 353 9.27 -14.09 -7.28
N ARG A 354 10.05 -13.57 -6.34
CA ARG A 354 10.63 -14.37 -5.24
C ARG A 354 9.60 -14.85 -4.20
N LYS A 355 8.41 -14.24 -4.15
CA LYS A 355 7.30 -14.64 -3.28
C LYS A 355 6.28 -15.57 -3.96
N THR A 356 6.43 -15.81 -5.26
CA THR A 356 5.50 -16.63 -6.07
C THR A 356 6.16 -17.93 -6.55
N ASP A 357 5.35 -18.93 -6.92
CA ASP A 357 5.89 -20.17 -7.49
C ASP A 357 6.52 -19.89 -8.86
N GLY A 358 7.82 -20.19 -8.97
CA GLY A 358 8.54 -19.93 -10.21
C GLY A 358 8.14 -20.74 -11.43
N ARG A 359 7.16 -21.66 -11.33
CA ARG A 359 6.50 -22.23 -12.52
C ARG A 359 5.81 -21.16 -13.36
N HIS A 360 5.32 -20.09 -12.72
CA HIS A 360 4.56 -19.02 -13.37
C HIS A 360 5.43 -17.80 -13.72
N TRP A 361 6.72 -17.78 -13.38
CA TRP A 361 7.58 -16.62 -13.67
C TRP A 361 7.63 -16.28 -15.16
N ALA A 362 7.51 -17.25 -16.08
CA ALA A 362 7.46 -16.96 -17.50
C ALA A 362 6.29 -16.02 -17.87
N ASP A 363 5.13 -16.19 -17.22
CA ASP A 363 3.95 -15.36 -17.44
C ASP A 363 4.18 -13.94 -16.88
N LEU A 364 4.75 -13.82 -15.68
CA LEU A 364 5.09 -12.52 -15.08
C LEU A 364 6.07 -11.72 -15.95
N PHE A 365 7.16 -12.36 -16.37
CA PHE A 365 8.21 -11.71 -17.16
C PHE A 365 7.82 -11.50 -18.63
N SER A 366 6.74 -12.13 -19.11
CA SER A 366 6.15 -11.78 -20.41
C SER A 366 5.52 -10.37 -20.41
N ALA A 367 4.95 -9.94 -19.28
CA ALA A 367 4.35 -8.61 -19.10
C ALA A 367 5.35 -7.57 -18.56
N ALA A 368 6.23 -7.97 -17.62
CA ALA A 368 7.21 -7.09 -16.98
C ALA A 368 8.43 -6.78 -17.88
N GLY A 369 8.74 -7.63 -18.86
CA GLY A 369 9.95 -7.55 -19.68
C GLY A 369 11.00 -8.58 -19.27
N ARG A 370 12.06 -8.73 -20.05
CA ARG A 370 13.05 -9.81 -19.86
C ARG A 370 13.85 -9.64 -18.57
N SER A 371 14.06 -10.74 -17.85
CA SER A 371 14.83 -10.73 -16.59
C SER A 371 16.25 -10.21 -16.75
N THR A 372 16.94 -10.52 -17.86
CA THR A 372 18.27 -9.99 -18.16
C THR A 372 18.30 -8.50 -18.45
N GLU A 373 17.28 -7.95 -19.14
CA GLU A 373 17.18 -6.52 -19.41
C GLU A 373 16.96 -5.74 -18.11
N LEU A 374 16.07 -6.23 -17.23
CA LEU A 374 15.85 -5.65 -15.92
C LEU A 374 17.09 -5.72 -15.02
N PHE A 375 17.83 -6.83 -15.08
CA PHE A 375 19.12 -6.96 -14.39
C PHE A 375 20.15 -5.96 -14.90
N GLU A 376 20.28 -5.80 -16.23
CA GLU A 376 21.28 -4.91 -16.82
C GLU A 376 20.98 -3.44 -16.48
N GLU A 377 19.71 -3.04 -16.47
CA GLU A 377 19.30 -1.70 -16.03
C GLU A 377 19.62 -1.46 -14.55
N CYS A 378 19.35 -2.45 -13.67
CA CYS A 378 19.75 -2.37 -12.26
C CYS A 378 21.27 -2.28 -12.09
N PHE A 379 22.02 -3.04 -12.90
CA PHE A 379 23.48 -3.07 -12.88
C PHE A 379 24.06 -1.71 -13.29
N GLN A 380 23.55 -1.10 -14.38
CA GLN A 380 23.98 0.22 -14.85
C GLN A 380 23.67 1.33 -13.83
N ARG A 381 22.53 1.23 -13.13
CA ARG A 381 22.14 2.17 -12.05
C ARG A 381 22.87 1.93 -10.72
N ARG A 382 23.75 0.93 -10.65
CA ARG A 382 24.48 0.50 -9.44
C ARG A 382 23.56 0.00 -8.31
N TRP A 383 22.36 -0.45 -8.64
CA TRP A 383 21.42 -1.06 -7.70
C TRP A 383 21.75 -2.54 -7.49
N TYR A 384 22.95 -2.81 -6.99
CA TYR A 384 23.53 -4.15 -6.95
C TYR A 384 22.75 -5.14 -6.08
N ARG A 385 22.11 -4.68 -5.00
CA ARG A 385 21.26 -5.54 -4.15
C ARG A 385 20.04 -6.06 -4.91
N THR A 386 19.33 -5.18 -5.62
CA THR A 386 18.19 -5.57 -6.46
C THR A 386 18.64 -6.42 -7.64
N ALA A 387 19.77 -6.08 -8.28
CA ALA A 387 20.36 -6.89 -9.35
C ALA A 387 20.70 -8.32 -8.88
N ALA A 388 21.22 -8.49 -7.66
CA ALA A 388 21.51 -9.80 -7.10
C ALA A 388 20.24 -10.66 -6.93
N CYS A 389 19.10 -10.05 -6.57
CA CYS A 389 17.82 -10.75 -6.48
C CYS A 389 17.37 -11.35 -7.83
N TYR A 390 17.72 -10.72 -8.95
CA TYR A 390 17.38 -11.21 -10.30
C TYR A 390 18.19 -12.44 -10.72
N ILE A 391 19.34 -12.71 -10.10
CA ILE A 391 20.21 -13.84 -10.48
C ILE A 391 19.47 -15.18 -10.40
N LEU A 392 18.66 -15.38 -9.35
CA LEU A 392 17.85 -16.59 -9.18
C LEU A 392 16.74 -16.70 -10.23
N VAL A 393 16.14 -15.58 -10.60
CA VAL A 393 15.11 -15.51 -11.63
C VAL A 393 15.71 -15.88 -12.99
N ILE A 394 16.86 -15.27 -13.34
CA ILE A 394 17.59 -15.54 -14.59
C ILE A 394 18.00 -17.01 -14.65
N ALA A 395 18.47 -17.59 -13.54
CA ALA A 395 18.86 -19.01 -13.49
C ALA A 395 17.71 -19.93 -13.90
N LYS A 396 16.48 -19.59 -13.48
CA LYS A 396 15.28 -20.39 -13.78
C LYS A 396 14.71 -20.13 -15.17
N LEU A 397 14.68 -18.88 -15.63
CA LEU A 397 14.06 -18.50 -16.90
C LEU A 397 14.96 -18.63 -18.12
N GLU A 398 16.22 -18.22 -17.99
CA GLU A 398 17.18 -18.13 -19.10
C GLU A 398 18.29 -19.18 -19.01
N GLY A 399 18.47 -19.75 -17.82
CA GLY A 399 19.35 -20.88 -17.56
C GLY A 399 20.56 -20.54 -16.68
N PRO A 400 21.24 -21.57 -16.17
CA PRO A 400 22.32 -21.42 -15.20
C PRO A 400 23.54 -20.70 -15.77
N ALA A 401 23.89 -20.92 -17.04
CA ALA A 401 25.08 -20.32 -17.66
C ALA A 401 24.97 -18.79 -17.74
N VAL A 402 23.80 -18.27 -18.13
CA VAL A 402 23.53 -16.82 -18.20
C VAL A 402 23.55 -16.21 -16.79
N SER A 403 22.90 -16.88 -15.84
CA SER A 403 22.89 -16.46 -14.43
C SER A 403 24.29 -16.40 -13.82
N GLN A 404 25.12 -17.40 -14.06
CA GLN A 404 26.51 -17.44 -13.59
C GLN A 404 27.35 -16.30 -14.19
N TYR A 405 27.21 -16.03 -15.48
CA TYR A 405 27.89 -14.91 -16.13
C TYR A 405 27.50 -13.56 -15.50
N CYS A 406 26.19 -13.33 -15.30
CA CYS A 406 25.69 -12.13 -14.61
C CYS A 406 26.19 -12.04 -13.17
N ALA A 407 26.20 -13.15 -12.44
CA ALA A 407 26.69 -13.22 -11.05
C ALA A 407 28.18 -12.92 -10.93
N LEU A 408 29.02 -13.40 -11.86
CA LEU A 408 30.46 -13.09 -11.89
C LEU A 408 30.72 -11.61 -12.18
N ARG A 409 29.99 -11.02 -13.15
CA ARG A 409 30.03 -9.58 -13.43
C ARG A 409 29.63 -8.76 -12.21
N LEU A 410 28.56 -9.17 -11.53
CA LEU A 410 28.08 -8.50 -10.32
C LEU A 410 29.08 -8.63 -9.18
N LEU A 411 29.68 -9.81 -8.99
CA LEU A 411 30.70 -10.02 -7.97
C LEU A 411 31.86 -9.04 -8.15
N GLN A 412 32.39 -8.90 -9.36
CA GLN A 412 33.47 -7.96 -9.65
C GLN A 412 33.06 -6.51 -9.32
N ALA A 413 31.89 -6.06 -9.80
CA ALA A 413 31.40 -4.72 -9.52
C ALA A 413 31.17 -4.45 -8.01
N THR A 414 30.68 -5.44 -7.27
CA THR A 414 30.47 -5.31 -5.81
C THR A 414 31.78 -5.25 -5.03
N LEU A 415 32.83 -5.94 -5.49
CA LEU A 415 34.17 -5.84 -4.90
C LEU A 415 34.78 -4.47 -5.18
N ASP A 416 34.67 -3.96 -6.42
CA ASP A 416 35.19 -2.65 -6.79
C ASP A 416 34.55 -1.51 -5.97
N GLU A 417 33.25 -1.63 -5.64
CA GLU A 417 32.50 -0.67 -4.82
C GLU A 417 32.55 -1.00 -3.30
N SER A 418 33.37 -1.97 -2.88
CA SER A 418 33.58 -2.39 -1.48
C SER A 418 32.33 -2.90 -0.73
N LEU A 419 31.35 -3.44 -1.45
CA LEU A 419 30.12 -4.04 -0.91
C LEU A 419 30.34 -5.51 -0.52
N TYR A 420 31.17 -5.75 0.50
CA TYR A 420 31.67 -7.08 0.83
C TYR A 420 30.64 -8.09 1.36
N GLU A 421 29.57 -7.62 2.02
CA GLU A 421 28.48 -8.50 2.47
C GLU A 421 27.77 -9.14 1.28
N LEU A 422 27.40 -8.31 0.29
CA LEU A 422 26.77 -8.76 -0.95
C LEU A 422 27.71 -9.63 -1.78
N ALA A 423 28.99 -9.25 -1.87
CA ALA A 423 30.01 -10.07 -2.52
C ALA A 423 30.10 -11.47 -1.90
N GLY A 424 30.02 -11.58 -0.57
CA GLY A 424 29.99 -12.87 0.13
C GLY A 424 28.77 -13.71 -0.21
N GLU A 425 27.59 -13.10 -0.33
CA GLU A 425 26.37 -13.79 -0.79
C GLU A 425 26.53 -14.33 -2.23
N LEU A 426 27.11 -13.53 -3.12
CA LEU A 426 27.38 -13.92 -4.50
C LEU A 426 28.41 -15.04 -4.60
N VAL A 427 29.48 -15.01 -3.79
CA VAL A 427 30.46 -16.10 -3.70
C VAL A 427 29.79 -17.39 -3.26
N ARG A 428 28.95 -17.35 -2.21
CA ARG A 428 28.21 -18.54 -1.76
C ARG A 428 27.28 -19.06 -2.84
N PHE A 429 26.57 -18.19 -3.55
CA PHE A 429 25.71 -18.56 -4.67
C PHE A 429 26.51 -19.23 -5.80
N LEU A 430 27.62 -18.65 -6.22
CA LEU A 430 28.48 -19.16 -7.30
C LEU A 430 29.14 -20.51 -6.94
N LEU A 431 29.58 -20.67 -5.68
CA LEU A 431 30.17 -21.92 -5.21
C LEU A 431 29.13 -23.03 -4.98
N ARG A 432 27.88 -22.68 -4.66
CA ARG A 432 26.77 -23.63 -4.47
C ARG A 432 26.11 -24.04 -5.79
N SER A 433 25.88 -23.09 -6.70
CA SER A 433 25.31 -23.38 -8.03
C SER A 433 26.19 -24.30 -8.86
N GLY A 434 27.50 -24.36 -8.58
CA GLY A 434 28.40 -25.37 -9.13
C GLY A 434 28.22 -26.79 -8.57
N LYS A 435 27.49 -26.98 -7.46
CA LYS A 435 27.27 -28.28 -6.81
C LYS A 435 25.89 -28.91 -7.09
N GLU A 436 24.84 -28.11 -7.29
CA GLU A 436 23.45 -28.58 -7.32
C GLU A 436 22.93 -29.02 -8.71
N HIS A 437 23.70 -28.89 -9.78
CA HIS A 437 23.22 -29.24 -11.13
C HIS A 437 23.25 -30.74 -11.48
N ASP A 438 23.62 -31.62 -10.55
CA ASP A 438 23.79 -33.07 -10.80
C ASP A 438 22.90 -34.00 -9.93
N GLU A 439 22.10 -33.49 -8.98
CA GLU A 439 21.23 -34.34 -8.15
C GLU A 439 19.80 -34.41 -8.73
N THR A 440 19.56 -35.37 -9.62
CA THR A 440 18.21 -35.91 -9.86
C THR A 440 17.92 -37.02 -8.84
N PRO A 441 16.69 -37.16 -8.31
CA PRO A 441 16.41 -38.12 -7.26
C PRO A 441 16.19 -39.52 -7.87
N SER A 442 17.21 -40.38 -7.84
CA SER A 442 17.01 -41.81 -7.99
C SER A 442 17.07 -42.47 -6.60
N ASP A 443 15.96 -43.08 -6.21
CA ASP A 443 15.83 -43.98 -5.06
C ASP A 443 17.00 -44.96 -4.95
N SER A 444 17.72 -44.94 -3.82
CA SER A 444 18.06 -46.17 -3.07
C SER A 444 18.93 -45.82 -1.85
N ALA A 445 18.49 -46.32 -0.70
CA ALA A 445 19.26 -46.36 0.53
C ALA A 445 20.37 -47.42 0.43
N ASP A 446 21.63 -47.03 0.54
CA ASP A 446 22.56 -47.57 1.55
C ASP A 446 23.99 -46.99 1.41
N ARG A 447 24.52 -46.56 2.57
CA ARG A 447 25.94 -46.62 2.99
C ARG A 447 27.02 -45.82 2.23
N LEU A 448 27.44 -44.75 2.90
CA LEU A 448 28.83 -44.43 3.31
C LEU A 448 29.95 -44.66 2.27
N SER A 449 30.34 -43.56 1.61
CA SER A 449 31.70 -43.11 1.20
C SER A 449 31.68 -42.57 -0.24
N PRO A 450 32.03 -41.31 -0.51
CA PRO A 450 32.28 -40.89 -1.88
C PRO A 450 33.80 -40.90 -2.16
N ARG A 451 34.23 -41.92 -2.90
CA ARG A 451 35.43 -41.82 -3.75
C ARG A 451 34.99 -41.34 -5.12
N PHE A 452 35.61 -40.24 -5.52
CA PHE A 452 35.49 -39.53 -6.79
C PHE A 452 35.84 -40.41 -8.01
N LEU A 453 35.03 -40.32 -9.07
CA LEU A 453 35.41 -40.28 -10.51
C LEU A 453 34.13 -40.47 -11.36
N GLY A 454 33.54 -39.40 -11.90
CA GLY A 454 33.68 -38.98 -13.31
C GLY A 454 32.29 -39.10 -13.96
N THR A 455 31.65 -38.08 -14.53
CA THR A 455 32.10 -37.24 -15.65
C THR A 455 31.22 -35.97 -15.82
N SER A 456 31.65 -34.81 -15.28
CA SER A 456 31.44 -33.44 -15.82
C SER A 456 32.31 -32.39 -15.08
N PHE A 457 33.54 -32.77 -14.72
CA PHE A 457 34.38 -32.00 -13.80
C PHE A 457 35.03 -30.73 -14.38
N LYS A 458 35.05 -30.54 -15.71
CA LYS A 458 35.80 -29.43 -16.33
C LYS A 458 35.15 -28.07 -16.09
N GLU A 459 33.83 -27.96 -16.25
CA GLU A 459 33.10 -26.70 -16.14
C GLU A 459 33.01 -26.24 -14.67
N GLN A 460 32.72 -27.17 -13.75
CA GLN A 460 32.72 -26.92 -12.29
C GLN A 460 34.07 -26.41 -11.77
N SER A 461 35.19 -26.95 -12.29
CA SER A 461 36.53 -26.47 -11.93
C SER A 461 36.82 -25.06 -12.45
N ALA A 462 36.29 -24.71 -13.62
CA ALA A 462 36.54 -23.43 -14.26
C ALA A 462 35.83 -22.29 -13.52
N HIS A 463 34.56 -22.48 -13.14
CA HIS A 463 33.81 -21.44 -12.41
C HIS A 463 34.38 -21.17 -11.01
N VAL A 464 34.74 -22.22 -10.27
CA VAL A 464 35.38 -22.08 -8.96
C VAL A 464 36.74 -21.40 -9.10
N ALA A 465 37.51 -21.73 -10.14
CA ALA A 465 38.77 -21.05 -10.45
C ALA A 465 38.54 -19.57 -10.81
N SER A 466 37.52 -19.22 -11.59
CA SER A 466 37.18 -17.82 -11.90
C SER A 466 36.84 -17.02 -10.65
N VAL A 467 36.02 -17.57 -9.75
CA VAL A 467 35.69 -16.91 -8.47
C VAL A 467 36.95 -16.71 -7.63
N LYS A 468 37.79 -17.76 -7.49
CA LYS A 468 39.06 -17.67 -6.75
C LYS A 468 39.98 -16.60 -7.34
N ASN A 469 40.13 -16.56 -8.66
CA ASN A 469 40.96 -15.57 -9.35
C ASN A 469 40.46 -14.13 -9.13
N ILE A 470 39.15 -13.89 -9.16
CA ILE A 470 38.56 -12.57 -8.90
C ILE A 470 38.87 -12.13 -7.46
N LEU A 471 38.67 -13.01 -6.48
CA LEU A 471 38.94 -12.71 -5.08
C LEU A 471 40.43 -12.48 -4.81
N GLU A 472 41.32 -13.31 -5.36
CA GLU A 472 42.77 -13.15 -5.23
C GLU A 472 43.26 -11.85 -5.89
N SER A 473 42.72 -11.49 -7.06
CA SER A 473 43.06 -10.23 -7.75
C SER A 473 42.65 -9.01 -6.93
N HIS A 474 41.46 -9.04 -6.32
CA HIS A 474 40.98 -7.96 -5.47
C HIS A 474 41.79 -7.86 -4.16
N ALA A 475 42.15 -8.98 -3.54
CA ALA A 475 43.04 -9.01 -2.39
C ALA A 475 44.43 -8.41 -2.71
N SER A 476 44.99 -8.74 -3.88
CA SER A 476 46.23 -8.13 -4.38
C SER A 476 46.10 -6.62 -4.55
N TYR A 477 44.99 -6.15 -5.13
CA TYR A 477 44.71 -4.72 -5.28
C TYR A 477 44.70 -3.99 -3.94
N LEU A 478 43.92 -4.46 -2.96
CA LEU A 478 43.83 -3.85 -1.62
C LEU A 478 45.18 -3.83 -0.89
N MET A 479 45.97 -4.90 -1.02
CA MET A 479 47.31 -5.01 -0.44
C MET A 479 48.30 -4.02 -1.08
N SER A 480 48.26 -3.88 -2.41
CA SER A 480 49.10 -2.91 -3.14
C SER A 480 48.74 -1.47 -2.81
N GLY A 481 47.45 -1.18 -2.58
CA GLY A 481 46.94 0.12 -2.14
C GLY A 481 47.12 0.43 -0.66
N LYS A 482 47.63 -0.53 0.13
CA LYS A 482 47.78 -0.44 1.60
C LYS A 482 46.46 -0.15 2.35
N GLU A 483 45.31 -0.52 1.78
CA GLU A 483 43.98 -0.30 2.37
C GLU A 483 43.61 -1.44 3.34
N LEU A 484 44.30 -1.52 4.48
CA LEU A 484 44.19 -2.62 5.44
C LEU A 484 42.79 -2.75 6.08
N SER A 485 42.11 -1.63 6.36
CA SER A 485 40.74 -1.61 6.89
C SER A 485 39.75 -2.27 5.93
N LYS A 486 39.84 -1.94 4.64
CA LYS A 486 39.02 -2.58 3.59
C LYS A 486 39.37 -4.05 3.39
N LEU A 487 40.64 -4.43 3.51
CA LEU A 487 41.05 -5.84 3.45
C LEU A 487 40.42 -6.67 4.59
N VAL A 488 40.40 -6.14 5.82
CA VAL A 488 39.74 -6.81 6.94
C VAL A 488 38.24 -6.95 6.69
N ALA A 489 37.58 -5.90 6.19
CA ALA A 489 36.17 -5.94 5.83
C ALA A 489 35.87 -6.94 4.70
N PHE A 490 36.75 -7.00 3.68
CA PHE A 490 36.69 -7.96 2.58
C PHE A 490 36.77 -9.41 3.07
N VAL A 491 37.76 -9.73 3.89
CA VAL A 491 37.94 -11.09 4.44
C VAL A 491 36.73 -11.49 5.30
N LYS A 492 36.24 -10.57 6.13
CA LYS A 492 35.06 -10.80 6.96
C LYS A 492 33.80 -11.05 6.11
N GLY A 493 33.58 -10.26 5.06
CA GLY A 493 32.37 -10.34 4.23
C GLY A 493 32.36 -11.57 3.31
N THR A 494 33.50 -11.90 2.71
CA THR A 494 33.60 -12.95 1.68
C THR A 494 34.03 -14.32 2.21
N GLN A 495 34.49 -14.40 3.47
CA GLN A 495 35.12 -15.59 4.06
C GLN A 495 36.36 -16.07 3.28
N PHE A 496 37.06 -15.14 2.62
CA PHE A 496 38.27 -15.43 1.88
C PHE A 496 39.40 -15.91 2.79
N ASP A 497 40.09 -17.00 2.43
CA ASP A 497 41.23 -17.51 3.19
C ASP A 497 42.48 -16.65 2.92
N LEU A 498 42.60 -15.58 3.71
CA LEU A 498 43.75 -14.68 3.65
C LEU A 498 45.06 -15.39 4.02
N VAL A 499 45.03 -16.43 4.86
CA VAL A 499 46.24 -17.11 5.33
C VAL A 499 46.84 -17.94 4.19
N GLU A 500 46.01 -18.73 3.49
CA GLU A 500 46.44 -19.48 2.30
C GLU A 500 47.00 -18.52 1.23
N TYR A 501 46.33 -17.40 1.00
CA TYR A 501 46.74 -16.39 0.03
C TYR A 501 48.08 -15.75 0.37
N LEU A 502 48.28 -15.27 1.59
CA LEU A 502 49.53 -14.65 2.03
C LEU A 502 50.73 -15.61 2.00
N GLN A 503 50.48 -16.91 2.25
CA GLN A 503 51.53 -17.94 2.13
C GLN A 503 51.96 -18.12 0.67
N ARG A 504 51.03 -18.04 -0.28
CA ARG A 504 51.31 -18.13 -1.73
C ARG A 504 51.99 -16.87 -2.26
N GLU A 505 51.53 -15.69 -1.84
CA GLU A 505 51.97 -14.40 -2.36
C GLU A 505 53.14 -13.76 -1.58
N ARG A 506 53.84 -14.57 -0.76
CA ARG A 506 54.90 -14.15 0.19
C ARG A 506 56.00 -13.26 -0.42
N TYR A 507 56.24 -13.36 -1.73
CA TYR A 507 57.27 -12.60 -2.44
C TYR A 507 56.71 -11.53 -3.39
N GLY A 508 55.38 -11.40 -3.48
CA GLY A 508 54.66 -10.46 -4.36
C GLY A 508 53.98 -9.34 -3.56
N SER A 509 52.68 -9.15 -3.79
CA SER A 509 51.87 -8.07 -3.21
C SER A 509 51.77 -8.09 -1.68
N ALA A 510 52.13 -9.21 -1.03
CA ALA A 510 52.17 -9.34 0.42
C ALA A 510 53.49 -8.87 1.08
N ARG A 511 54.45 -8.39 0.29
CA ARG A 511 55.75 -7.92 0.80
C ARG A 511 55.62 -6.52 1.43
N LEU A 512 55.57 -6.48 2.76
CA LEU A 512 55.70 -5.24 3.52
C LEU A 512 57.15 -4.74 3.45
N GLU A 513 57.44 -3.79 2.56
CA GLU A 513 58.79 -3.24 2.39
C GLU A 513 59.25 -2.42 3.60
N ASN A 514 58.32 -1.89 4.41
CA ASN A 514 58.64 -1.12 5.61
C ASN A 514 57.63 -1.38 6.75
N PHE A 515 58.06 -2.16 7.74
CA PHE A 515 57.24 -2.60 8.88
C PHE A 515 56.79 -1.43 9.78
N ALA A 516 57.60 -0.37 9.91
CA ALA A 516 57.26 0.81 10.70
C ALA A 516 56.09 1.60 10.08
N SER A 517 56.11 1.78 8.75
CA SER A 517 55.03 2.47 8.02
C SER A 517 53.70 1.71 8.05
N GLY A 518 53.72 0.37 8.14
CA GLY A 518 52.51 -0.44 8.29
C GLY A 518 51.88 -0.30 9.68
N LEU A 519 52.69 -0.17 10.72
CA LEU A 519 52.23 0.06 12.10
C LEU A 519 51.66 1.47 12.31
N GLU A 520 52.23 2.49 11.67
CA GLU A 520 51.71 3.87 11.74
C GLU A 520 50.33 4.01 11.07
N LEU A 521 50.08 3.29 9.96
CA LEU A 521 48.77 3.25 9.29
C LEU A 521 47.69 2.57 10.17
N ILE A 522 48.05 1.51 10.88
CA ILE A 522 47.16 0.84 11.84
C ILE A 522 46.90 1.73 13.06
N GLY A 523 47.89 2.53 13.48
CA GLY A 523 47.79 3.48 14.59
C GLY A 523 46.96 4.74 14.27
N ALA A 524 46.87 5.14 13.00
CA ALA A 524 46.11 6.33 12.58
C ALA A 524 44.61 6.09 12.37
N GLU A 525 44.18 4.87 12.01
CA GLU A 525 42.76 4.50 11.86
C GLU A 525 42.11 3.96 13.15
N GLY A 526 42.89 3.79 14.21
CA GLY A 526 42.40 3.39 15.53
C GLY A 526 41.76 4.54 16.30
N GLU A 527 40.63 5.09 15.84
CA GLU A 527 39.76 5.85 16.75
C GLU A 527 39.25 4.90 17.85
N HIS A 528 39.66 5.21 19.08
CA HIS A 528 39.24 4.54 20.30
C HIS A 528 37.72 4.32 20.34
N PRO A 529 37.21 3.11 20.62
CA PRO A 529 35.84 2.99 21.08
C PRO A 529 35.76 3.70 22.43
N LYS A 530 35.10 4.86 22.48
CA LYS A 530 34.62 5.43 23.74
C LYS A 530 33.65 4.42 24.33
N ILE A 531 34.12 3.70 25.33
CA ILE A 531 33.27 3.03 26.31
C ILE A 531 32.55 4.14 27.07
N LEU A 532 31.26 4.30 26.79
CA LEU A 532 30.25 4.73 27.74
C LEU A 532 29.00 3.88 27.50
#